data_AF-A0A256GSZ2-F1
#
_entry.id   AF-A0A256GSZ2-F1
#
_cell.length_a   1.000
_cell.length_b   1.000
_cell.length_c   1.000
_cell.angle_alpha   90.00
_cell.angle_beta   90.00
_cell.angle_gamma   90.00
#
_symmetry.space_group_name_H-M   'P 1'
#
loop_
_entity.id
_entity.type
_entity.pdbx_description
1 polymer ?
#
loop_
_entity_poly.entity_id
_entity_poly.type
_entity_poly.pdbx_seq_one_letter_code
_entity_poly.pdbx_strand_id
1 'polypeptide(L)' 'MLILLGVIGLLAGCVTMTPEQRRAADEQTCRSYGFKAKTDAFANCLMRLDLDRRADRRAWQNQVDFYDTPMVIYRPIYR' A
#
# COMPACT_ATOMS: atom_id res chain seq x y z
N MET A 1 -26.96 -21.10 -2.11
CA MET A 1 -26.57 -20.16 -1.03
C MET A 1 -25.17 -20.45 -0.46
N LEU A 2 -24.73 -21.70 -0.30
CA LEU A 2 -23.37 -22.04 0.18
C LEU A 2 -22.23 -21.57 -0.74
N ILE A 3 -22.43 -21.61 -2.06
CA ILE A 3 -21.43 -21.17 -3.04
C ILE A 3 -21.18 -19.66 -2.92
N LEU A 4 -22.25 -18.86 -2.75
CA LEU A 4 -22.15 -17.41 -2.55
C LEU A 4 -21.42 -17.07 -1.24
N LEU A 5 -21.70 -17.81 -0.15
CA LEU A 5 -21.00 -17.64 1.13
C LEU A 5 -19.50 -18.00 1.05
N GLY A 6 -19.16 -19.08 0.32
CA GLY A 6 -17.77 -19.48 0.09
C GLY A 6 -16.97 -18.44 -0.71
N VAL A 7 -17.59 -17.85 -1.75
CA VAL A 7 -16.96 -16.80 -2.57
C VAL A 7 -16.73 -15.52 -1.77
N ILE A 8 -17.66 -15.10 -0.91
CA ILE A 8 -17.50 -13.93 -0.03
C ILE A 8 -16.37 -14.14 0.99
N GLY A 9 -16.24 -15.36 1.56
CA GLY A 9 -15.15 -15.69 2.48
C GLY A 9 -13.76 -15.63 1.83
N LEU A 10 -13.65 -16.07 0.58
CA LEU A 10 -12.41 -15.99 -0.20
C LEU A 10 -12.04 -14.54 -0.57
N LEU A 11 -13.04 -13.69 -0.87
CA LEU A 11 -12.85 -12.27 -1.14
C LEU A 11 -12.47 -11.48 0.13
N ALA A 12 -13.04 -11.85 1.29
CA ALA A 12 -12.68 -11.26 2.58
C ALA A 12 -11.30 -11.72 3.08
N GLY A 13 -10.80 -12.88 2.65
CA GLY A 13 -9.46 -13.39 2.99
C GLY A 13 -8.29 -12.58 2.42
N CYS A 14 -8.55 -11.64 1.49
CA CYS A 14 -7.55 -10.70 0.99
C CYS A 14 -7.33 -9.47 1.90
N VAL A 15 -7.68 -9.53 3.19
CA VAL A 15 -7.12 -8.58 4.18
C VAL A 15 -5.70 -9.02 4.55
N THR A 16 -4.72 -8.54 3.78
CA THR A 16 -3.32 -9.00 3.83
C THR A 16 -2.59 -8.78 5.16
N MET A 17 -3.17 -8.04 6.11
CA MET A 17 -2.76 -7.99 7.51
C MET A 17 -3.83 -7.27 8.32
N THR A 18 -4.12 -7.72 9.54
CA THR A 18 -4.96 -6.94 10.46
C THR A 18 -4.19 -5.70 10.95
N PRO A 19 -4.88 -4.61 11.33
CA PRO A 19 -4.21 -3.39 11.80
C PRO A 19 -3.33 -3.65 13.03
N GLU A 20 -3.73 -4.54 13.95
CA GLU A 20 -2.91 -4.92 15.09
C GLU A 20 -1.66 -5.73 14.69
N GLN A 21 -1.77 -6.69 13.78
CA GLN A 21 -0.61 -7.47 13.31
C GLN A 21 0.41 -6.57 12.63
N ARG A 22 -0.08 -5.62 11.83
CA ARG A 22 0.76 -4.65 11.14
C ARG A 22 1.48 -3.72 12.11
N ARG A 23 0.79 -3.27 13.15
CA ARG A 23 1.42 -2.49 14.23
C ARG A 23 2.51 -3.28 14.95
N ALA A 24 2.26 -4.56 15.25
CA ALA A 24 3.26 -5.42 15.88
C ALA A 24 4.51 -5.60 15.00
N ALA A 25 4.33 -5.77 13.69
CA ALA A 25 5.44 -5.84 12.72
C ALA A 25 6.23 -4.54 12.62
N ASP A 26 5.55 -3.38 12.61
CA ASP A 26 6.18 -2.07 12.58
C ASP A 26 6.97 -1.82 13.89
N GLU A 27 6.41 -2.22 15.04
CA GLU A 27 7.10 -2.16 16.33
C GLU A 27 8.34 -3.07 16.37
N GLN A 28 8.28 -4.28 15.82
CA GLN A 28 9.43 -5.18 15.71
C GLN A 28 10.53 -4.59 14.82
N THR A 29 10.15 -3.97 13.70
CA THR A 29 11.08 -3.28 12.79
C THR A 29 11.79 -2.14 13.51
N CYS A 30 11.06 -1.28 14.23
CA CYS A 30 11.70 -0.20 14.98
C CYS A 30 12.59 -0.72 16.12
N ARG A 31 12.24 -1.84 16.76
CA ARG A 31 13.10 -2.49 17.76
C ARG A 31 14.39 -3.04 17.14
N SER A 32 14.31 -3.63 15.94
CA SER A 32 15.50 -4.19 15.27
C SER A 32 16.49 -3.11 14.84
N TYR A 33 16.01 -1.90 14.54
CA TYR A 33 16.87 -0.72 14.34
C TYR A 33 17.49 -0.16 15.63
N GLY A 34 17.11 -0.68 16.80
CA GLY A 34 17.66 -0.27 18.09
C GLY A 34 16.88 0.84 18.80
N PHE A 35 15.71 1.24 18.30
CA PHE A 35 14.89 2.22 18.99
C PHE A 35 14.26 1.63 20.25
N LYS A 36 14.37 2.36 21.37
CA LYS A 36 13.75 1.98 22.64
C LYS A 36 12.26 2.36 22.63
N ALA A 37 11.40 1.42 23.01
CA ALA A 37 9.96 1.68 23.13
C ALA A 37 9.67 2.86 24.08
N LYS A 38 8.52 3.52 23.88
CA LYS A 38 8.08 4.69 24.67
C LYS A 38 9.04 5.88 24.62
N THR A 39 9.68 6.11 23.47
CA THR A 39 10.51 7.28 23.22
C THR A 39 10.04 8.02 21.97
N ASP A 40 10.37 9.31 21.87
CA ASP A 40 10.06 10.10 20.68
C ASP A 40 10.76 9.54 19.44
N ALA A 41 11.97 8.99 19.59
CA ALA A 41 12.69 8.35 18.51
C ALA A 41 11.92 7.11 17.97
N PHE A 42 11.33 6.32 18.86
CA PHE A 42 10.50 5.18 18.49
C PHE A 42 9.19 5.60 17.80
N ALA A 43 8.52 6.64 18.32
CA ALA A 43 7.33 7.21 17.68
C ALA A 43 7.65 7.76 16.27
N ASN A 44 8.79 8.42 16.12
CA ASN A 44 9.26 8.90 14.82
C ASN A 44 9.58 7.76 13.84
N CYS A 45 10.17 6.66 14.32
CA CYS A 45 10.40 5.48 13.48
C CYS A 45 9.07 4.93 12.93
N LEU A 46 8.08 4.70 13.81
CA LEU A 46 6.76 4.24 13.40
C LEU A 46 6.07 5.21 12.43
N MET A 47 6.17 6.51 12.70
CA MET A 47 5.61 7.54 11.82
C MET A 47 6.24 7.50 10.43
N ARG A 48 7.56 7.31 10.32
CA ARG A 48 8.23 7.18 9.01
C ARG A 48 7.75 5.97 8.23
N LEU A 49 7.60 4.81 8.88
CA LEU A 49 7.06 3.61 8.25
C LEU A 49 5.62 3.81 7.75
N ASP A 50 4.79 4.55 8.49
CA ASP A 50 3.43 4.90 8.04
C ASP A 50 3.46 5.84 6.82
N LEU A 51 4.33 6.85 6.84
CA LEU A 51 4.48 7.80 5.73
C LEU A 51 5.00 7.15 4.45
N ASP A 52 5.99 6.27 4.56
CA ASP A 52 6.56 5.50 3.47
C ASP A 52 5.49 4.66 2.77
N ARG A 53 4.74 3.90 3.56
CA ARG A 53 3.65 3.07 3.06
C ARG A 53 2.49 3.86 2.47
N ARG A 54 2.25 5.10 2.95
CA ARG A 54 1.31 6.04 2.29
C ARG A 54 1.87 6.53 0.96
N ALA A 55 3.18 6.75 0.86
CA ALA A 55 3.82 7.11 -0.39
C ALA A 55 3.68 5.99 -1.43
N ASP A 56 3.92 4.73 -1.05
CA ASP A 56 3.69 3.57 -1.92
C ASP A 56 2.25 3.50 -2.43
N ARG A 57 1.28 3.73 -1.53
CA ARG A 57 -0.15 3.74 -1.92
C ARG A 57 -0.44 4.86 -2.92
N ARG A 58 0.12 6.05 -2.73
CA ARG A 58 -0.03 7.16 -3.68
C ARG A 58 0.65 6.85 -5.00
N ALA A 59 1.83 6.25 -4.98
CA ALA A 59 2.56 5.84 -6.18
C ALA A 59 1.74 4.83 -6.99
N TRP A 60 1.14 3.85 -6.32
CA TRP A 60 0.24 2.88 -6.96
C TRP A 60 -1.02 3.54 -7.53
N GLN A 61 -1.65 4.48 -6.81
CA GLN A 61 -2.81 5.23 -7.31
C GLN A 61 -2.48 6.13 -8.50
N ASN A 62 -1.28 6.71 -8.52
CA ASN A 62 -0.82 7.58 -9.59
C ASN A 62 -0.19 6.79 -10.76
N GLN A 63 -0.13 5.46 -10.68
CA GLN A 63 0.35 4.64 -11.77
C GLN A 63 -0.68 4.71 -12.90
N VAL A 64 -0.35 5.46 -13.95
CA VAL A 64 -1.17 5.59 -15.16
C VAL A 64 -1.40 4.21 -15.74
N ASP A 65 -2.67 3.82 -15.80
CA ASP A 65 -3.06 2.55 -16.40
C ASP A 65 -2.75 2.62 -17.91
N PHE A 66 -2.12 1.59 -18.47
CA PHE A 66 -1.68 1.60 -19.86
C PHE A 66 -2.85 1.86 -20.83
N TYR A 67 -4.05 1.38 -20.46
CA TYR A 67 -5.28 1.53 -21.23
C TYR A 67 -5.91 2.94 -21.14
N ASP A 68 -5.48 3.78 -20.19
CA ASP A 68 -5.99 5.14 -20.00
C ASP A 68 -5.13 6.19 -20.74
N THR A 69 -4.08 5.74 -21.45
CA THR A 69 -3.26 6.64 -22.27
C THR A 69 -4.00 6.97 -23.59
N PRO A 70 -4.18 8.26 -23.92
CA PRO A 70 -4.89 8.63 -25.14
C PRO A 70 -4.06 8.23 -26.37
N MET A 71 -4.70 7.54 -27.32
CA MET A 71 -4.08 7.19 -28.59
C MET A 71 -3.91 8.46 -29.44
N VAL A 72 -2.66 8.89 -29.66
CA VAL A 72 -2.33 10.08 -30.46
C VAL A 72 -2.01 9.67 -31.89
N ILE A 73 -2.88 10.01 -32.84
CA ILE A 73 -2.65 9.82 -34.28
C ILE A 73 -1.99 11.08 -34.85
N TYR A 74 -0.71 10.99 -35.22
CA TYR A 74 -0.05 12.05 -35.97
C TYR A 74 -0.50 11.99 -37.44
N ARG A 75 -1.07 13.09 -37.96
CA ARG A 75 -1.29 13.26 -39.40
C ARG A 75 -0.18 14.12 -40.01
N PRO A 76 0.66 13.58 -40.90
CA PRO A 76 1.61 14.41 -41.63
C PRO A 76 0.87 15.33 -42.61
N ILE A 77 1.22 16.62 -42.58
CA ILE A 77 0.74 17.61 -43.54
C ILE A 77 1.80 17.73 -44.63
N TYR A 78 1.49 17.26 -45.85
CA TYR A 78 2.35 17.45 -47.02
C TYR A 78 1.99 18.79 -47.68
N ARG A 79 3.00 19.63 -47.94
CA ARG A 79 2.86 20.94 -48.60
C ARG A 79 3.20 20.83 -50.07
#